data_AF-A0A2U3NUB5-F1
#
_entry.id   AF-A0A2U3NUB5-F1
#
_cell.length_a   1.000
_cell.length_b   1.000
_cell.length_c   1.000
_cell.angle_alpha   90.00
_cell.angle_beta   90.00
_cell.angle_gamma   90.00
#
_symmetry.space_group_name_H-M   'P 1'
#
loop_
_entity.id
_entity.type
_entity.pdbx_description
1 polymer ?
#
loop_
_entity_poly.entity_id
_entity_poly.type
_entity_poly.pdbx_seq_one_letter_code
_entity_poly.pdbx_strand_id
1 'polypeptide(L)'
;MLFATSQLAPPATLNPSGVWFFNWVIPIAGSIFIVLAVADVIRRRRLTWGFLFLFNSLAVYWMETIGDWGQMLFYSPAFAQHHLLEWLPLKTPNDPLFMPFAYAVYWGVHALLVLWLSQWVSARFGWTMLKSMLVLAIPVNYVWDFAVEGTATAMGWWTYDPGIGPALEWGNGGRITLLWTIGIMCVWPNLIAYWAGKPPIRGLNHFERFCRLDRFTVPKTSLHSSLGSESWGGIAVATKRVPLTKQQEFDDYLNYEVAIPRWRFELMRLGAWFIVFQITFFGFLVIPLVVLRTATGADSPYIP
;
A
#
# COMPACT_ATOMS: atom_id res chain seq x y z
N MET A 1 -2.10 -6.34 -35.63
CA MET A 1 -2.10 -4.90 -35.91
C MET A 1 -1.55 -4.18 -34.69
N LEU A 2 -0.24 -4.01 -34.62
CA LEU A 2 0.43 -3.16 -33.63
C LEU A 2 0.39 -1.73 -34.19
N PHE A 3 -0.75 -1.06 -34.04
CA PHE A 3 -0.85 0.34 -34.43
C PHE A 3 -0.17 1.20 -33.37
N ALA A 4 0.65 2.12 -33.86
CA ALA A 4 1.36 3.12 -33.10
C ALA A 4 0.40 4.01 -32.30
N THR A 5 0.18 3.70 -31.03
CA THR A 5 -0.36 4.64 -30.03
C THR A 5 0.76 5.46 -29.36
N SER A 6 1.93 5.54 -29.99
CA SER A 6 3.13 6.14 -29.42
C SER A 6 3.24 7.66 -29.59
N GLN A 7 2.23 8.40 -30.06
CA GLN A 7 2.49 9.82 -30.43
C GLN A 7 1.49 10.92 -30.10
N LEU A 8 0.35 10.69 -29.44
CA LEU A 8 -0.46 11.81 -28.95
C LEU A 8 -0.83 11.57 -27.49
N ALA A 9 -0.02 12.15 -26.60
CA ALA A 9 -0.46 12.38 -25.23
C ALA A 9 -1.78 13.18 -25.28
N PRO A 10 -2.82 12.79 -24.52
CA PRO A 10 -4.09 13.50 -24.54
C PRO A 10 -3.89 15.00 -24.29
N PRO A 11 -4.59 15.91 -24.99
CA PRO A 11 -4.38 17.36 -24.89
C PRO A 11 -4.42 17.88 -23.44
N ALA A 12 -5.27 17.27 -22.60
CA ALA A 12 -5.40 17.58 -21.18
C ALA A 12 -4.09 17.44 -20.39
N THR A 13 -3.15 16.63 -20.87
CA THR A 13 -1.89 16.33 -20.16
C THR A 13 -0.68 17.08 -20.73
N LEU A 14 -0.85 17.90 -21.77
CA LEU A 14 0.26 18.62 -22.42
C LEU A 14 0.75 19.84 -21.63
N ASN A 15 -0.16 20.51 -20.91
CA ASN A 15 0.14 21.74 -20.16
C ASN A 15 -0.30 21.63 -18.70
N PRO A 16 0.24 20.66 -17.94
CA PRO A 16 -0.11 20.48 -16.53
C PRO A 16 0.33 21.66 -15.67
N SER A 17 -0.49 21.98 -14.67
CA SER A 17 -0.12 22.92 -13.62
C SER A 17 0.64 22.21 -12.48
N GLY A 18 1.49 22.91 -11.73
CA GLY A 18 2.03 22.38 -10.47
C GLY A 18 2.90 21.11 -10.55
N VAL A 19 3.48 20.80 -11.71
CA VAL A 19 4.32 19.59 -11.96
C VAL A 19 5.45 19.40 -10.92
N TRP A 20 5.96 20.52 -10.38
CA TRP A 20 7.00 20.52 -9.35
C TRP A 20 6.64 19.67 -8.12
N PHE A 21 5.35 19.52 -7.80
CA PHE A 21 4.89 18.71 -6.69
C PHE A 21 5.28 17.24 -6.89
N PHE A 22 4.97 16.68 -8.05
CA PHE A 22 5.30 15.30 -8.36
C PHE A 22 6.78 15.11 -8.74
N ASN A 23 7.42 16.08 -9.40
CA ASN A 23 8.84 15.98 -9.73
C ASN A 23 9.77 16.10 -8.52
N TRP A 24 9.37 16.84 -7.48
CA TRP A 24 10.25 17.14 -6.34
C TRP A 24 9.68 16.72 -4.99
N VAL A 25 8.47 17.17 -4.65
CA VAL A 25 7.91 16.94 -3.30
C VAL A 25 7.70 15.45 -3.04
N ILE A 26 7.07 14.73 -3.97
CA ILE A 26 6.79 13.30 -3.80
C ILE A 26 8.08 12.46 -3.71
N PRO A 27 9.08 12.62 -4.60
CA PRO A 27 10.37 11.95 -4.44
C PRO A 27 11.09 12.26 -3.13
N ILE A 28 11.11 13.53 -2.69
CA ILE A 28 11.75 13.92 -1.43
C ILE A 28 11.02 13.31 -0.24
N ALA A 29 9.70 13.45 -0.16
CA ALA A 29 8.88 12.91 0.91
C ALA A 29 8.97 11.38 0.97
N GLY A 30 8.84 10.70 -0.17
CA GLY A 30 8.99 9.25 -0.28
C GLY A 30 10.37 8.78 0.16
N SER A 31 11.43 9.49 -0.24
CA SER A 31 12.81 9.19 0.20
C SER A 31 12.97 9.32 1.72
N ILE A 32 12.39 10.34 2.34
CA ILE A 32 12.39 10.50 3.80
C ILE A 32 11.68 9.32 4.47
N PHE A 33 10.50 8.92 3.99
CA PHE A 33 9.80 7.74 4.52
C PHE A 33 10.63 6.46 4.42
N ILE A 34 11.32 6.24 3.29
CA ILE A 34 12.21 5.09 3.08
C ILE A 34 13.36 5.12 4.09
N VAL A 35 14.04 6.26 4.24
CA VAL A 35 15.16 6.39 5.19
C VAL A 35 14.68 6.14 6.62
N LEU A 36 13.53 6.69 7.02
CA LEU A 36 12.97 6.49 8.35
C LEU A 36 12.60 5.02 8.60
N ALA A 37 12.00 4.34 7.62
CA ALA A 37 11.67 2.92 7.73
C ALA A 37 12.92 2.04 7.84
N VAL A 38 13.96 2.33 7.05
CA VAL A 38 15.26 1.63 7.13
C VAL A 38 15.93 1.89 8.48
N ALA A 39 15.93 3.13 8.96
CA ALA A 39 16.48 3.48 10.26
C ALA A 39 15.73 2.76 11.40
N ASP A 40 14.41 2.63 11.31
CA ASP A 40 13.59 1.88 12.28
C ASP A 40 13.93 0.38 12.27
N VAL A 41 14.15 -0.22 11.10
CA VAL A 41 14.61 -1.62 10.95
C VAL A 41 15.98 -1.82 11.59
N ILE A 42 16.94 -0.93 11.32
CA ILE A 42 18.29 -1.01 11.88
C ILE A 42 18.23 -0.87 13.41
N ARG A 43 17.46 0.11 13.91
CA ARG A 43 17.31 0.38 15.34
C ARG A 43 16.67 -0.80 16.09
N ARG A 44 15.69 -1.46 15.49
CA ARG A 44 14.95 -2.59 16.10
C ARG A 44 15.54 -3.95 15.75
N ARG A 45 16.55 -4.01 14.87
CA ARG A 45 17.17 -5.22 14.32
C ARG A 45 16.12 -6.22 13.82
N ARG A 46 15.10 -5.71 13.14
CA ARG A 46 13.93 -6.47 12.69
C ARG A 46 13.23 -5.79 11.53
N LEU A 47 12.67 -6.55 10.59
CA LEU A 47 11.79 -5.99 9.57
C LEU A 47 10.46 -5.61 10.23
N THR A 48 10.29 -4.31 10.46
CA THR A 48 9.08 -3.79 11.08
C THR A 48 7.89 -3.90 10.13
N TRP A 49 6.69 -3.87 10.70
CA TRP A 49 5.47 -3.86 9.90
C TRP A 49 5.49 -2.71 8.89
N GLY A 50 5.89 -1.51 9.29
CA GLY A 50 5.98 -0.35 8.40
C GLY A 50 6.98 -0.57 7.26
N PHE A 51 8.14 -1.16 7.54
CA PHE A 51 9.11 -1.49 6.50
C PHE A 51 8.59 -2.57 5.55
N LEU A 52 8.01 -3.66 6.07
CA LEU A 52 7.46 -4.74 5.25
C LEU A 52 6.36 -4.18 4.34
N PHE A 53 5.48 -3.34 4.87
CA PHE A 53 4.44 -2.71 4.08
C PHE A 53 5.03 -1.80 2.99
N LEU A 54 5.96 -0.90 3.35
CA LEU A 54 6.60 0.02 2.44
C LEU A 54 7.37 -0.70 1.33
N PHE A 55 8.24 -1.65 1.68
CA PHE A 55 9.05 -2.40 0.72
C PHE A 55 8.17 -3.11 -0.31
N ASN A 56 7.12 -3.78 0.14
CA ASN A 56 6.24 -4.52 -0.77
C ASN A 56 5.38 -3.59 -1.61
N SER A 57 4.97 -2.45 -1.07
CA SER A 57 4.29 -1.40 -1.83
C SER A 57 5.18 -0.80 -2.93
N LEU A 58 6.45 -0.56 -2.62
CA LEU A 58 7.43 -0.15 -3.62
C LEU A 58 7.62 -1.23 -4.68
N ALA A 59 7.67 -2.49 -4.28
CA ALA A 59 7.91 -3.59 -5.21
C ALA A 59 6.75 -3.89 -6.17
N VAL A 60 5.54 -3.36 -5.94
CA VAL A 60 4.40 -3.55 -6.85
C VAL A 60 4.28 -2.46 -7.92
N TYR A 61 5.05 -1.36 -7.86
CA TYR A 61 4.89 -0.21 -8.76
C TYR A 61 4.99 -0.56 -10.25
N TRP A 62 5.80 -1.56 -10.61
CA TRP A 62 5.96 -1.97 -12.01
C TRP A 62 4.72 -2.68 -12.56
N MET A 63 3.88 -3.26 -11.70
CA MET A 63 2.59 -3.81 -12.11
C MET A 63 1.54 -2.72 -12.28
N GLU A 64 1.68 -1.60 -11.57
CA GLU A 64 0.79 -0.46 -11.70
C GLU A 64 0.77 0.04 -13.15
N THR A 65 1.92 0.22 -13.79
CA THR A 65 1.94 0.70 -15.20
C THR A 65 1.20 -0.25 -16.17
N ILE A 66 1.09 -1.54 -15.85
CA ILE A 66 0.27 -2.50 -16.62
C ILE A 66 -1.22 -2.29 -16.32
N GLY A 67 -1.56 -2.05 -15.06
CA GLY A 67 -2.92 -1.71 -14.63
C GLY A 67 -3.39 -0.39 -15.24
N ASP A 68 -2.61 0.67 -15.09
CA ASP A 68 -2.83 2.00 -15.70
C ASP A 68 -3.02 1.90 -17.20
N TRP A 69 -2.15 1.12 -17.88
CA TRP A 69 -2.37 0.78 -19.27
C TRP A 69 -3.75 0.14 -19.44
N GLY A 70 -4.09 -0.91 -18.72
CA GLY A 70 -5.42 -1.51 -18.76
C GLY A 70 -6.59 -0.53 -18.55
N GLN A 71 -6.39 0.55 -17.79
CA GLN A 71 -7.38 1.60 -17.54
C GLN A 71 -7.41 2.75 -18.55
N MET A 72 -6.50 2.74 -19.53
CA MET A 72 -6.28 3.88 -20.44
C MET A 72 -5.83 5.14 -19.72
N LEU A 73 -5.02 4.99 -18.68
CA LEU A 73 -4.42 6.11 -17.96
C LEU A 73 -3.19 6.60 -18.73
N PHE A 74 -3.13 7.91 -18.95
CA PHE A 74 -2.02 8.60 -19.60
C PHE A 74 -1.43 9.64 -18.67
N TYR A 75 -0.19 9.44 -18.26
CA TYR A 75 0.60 10.44 -17.56
C TYR A 75 1.07 11.56 -18.47
N SER A 76 1.16 12.77 -17.94
CA SER A 76 1.75 13.90 -18.64
C SER A 76 3.21 13.64 -19.02
N PRO A 77 3.63 13.95 -20.26
CA PRO A 77 5.03 13.85 -20.67
C PRO A 77 5.93 14.88 -19.98
N ALA A 78 5.36 15.88 -19.29
CA ALA A 78 6.11 16.93 -18.58
C ALA A 78 6.77 16.43 -17.27
N PHE A 79 6.40 15.25 -16.79
CA PHE A 79 7.05 14.65 -15.64
C PHE A 79 8.47 14.19 -15.97
N ALA A 80 9.36 14.20 -14.97
CA ALA A 80 10.62 13.49 -15.08
C ALA A 80 10.34 12.00 -15.26
N GLN A 81 11.00 11.35 -16.23
CA GLN A 81 10.73 9.96 -16.59
C GLN A 81 11.93 9.04 -16.29
N HIS A 82 11.66 7.74 -16.14
CA HIS A 82 12.69 6.70 -16.09
C HIS A 82 12.45 5.64 -17.17
N HIS A 83 13.47 4.86 -17.52
CA HIS A 83 13.38 3.86 -18.60
C HIS A 83 13.52 2.41 -18.10
N LEU A 84 13.34 2.18 -16.79
CA LEU A 84 13.55 0.87 -16.15
C LEU A 84 12.56 -0.22 -16.61
N LEU A 85 11.42 0.18 -17.18
CA LEU A 85 10.31 -0.70 -17.53
C LEU A 85 10.12 -0.86 -19.05
N GLU A 86 11.08 -0.43 -19.88
CA GLU A 86 10.99 -0.56 -21.35
C GLU A 86 10.89 -2.01 -21.84
N TRP A 87 11.32 -2.97 -21.03
CA TRP A 87 11.19 -4.39 -21.33
C TRP A 87 9.75 -4.91 -21.19
N LEU A 88 8.83 -4.17 -20.56
CA LEU A 88 7.43 -4.57 -20.43
C LEU A 88 6.69 -4.36 -21.77
N PRO A 89 6.03 -5.40 -22.30
CA PRO A 89 5.28 -5.28 -23.56
C PRO A 89 4.00 -4.45 -23.42
N LEU A 90 3.42 -4.41 -22.22
CA LEU A 90 2.19 -3.68 -21.89
C LEU A 90 2.50 -2.73 -20.73
N LYS A 91 2.51 -1.42 -20.99
CA LYS A 91 2.75 -0.38 -19.99
C LYS A 91 2.24 0.98 -20.47
N THR A 92 2.13 1.94 -19.56
CA THR A 92 1.83 3.33 -19.90
C THR A 92 2.91 3.92 -20.83
N PRO A 93 2.56 4.89 -21.70
CA PRO A 93 3.54 5.46 -22.63
C PRO A 93 4.65 6.25 -21.94
N ASN A 94 4.31 6.96 -20.87
CA ASN A 94 5.25 7.72 -20.05
C ASN A 94 5.42 6.99 -18.72
N ASP A 95 6.66 6.95 -18.22
CA ASP A 95 7.05 6.27 -16.98
C ASP A 95 7.53 7.31 -15.95
N PRO A 96 6.65 7.89 -15.12
CA PRO A 96 7.03 8.97 -14.22
C PRO A 96 7.99 8.50 -13.12
N LEU A 97 9.10 9.21 -12.94
CA LEU A 97 10.12 8.93 -11.93
C LEU A 97 9.56 8.92 -10.50
N PHE A 98 8.50 9.69 -10.26
CA PHE A 98 7.88 9.80 -8.95
C PHE A 98 7.10 8.54 -8.53
N MET A 99 6.77 7.64 -9.46
CA MET A 99 5.79 6.59 -9.22
C MET A 99 6.14 5.67 -8.02
N PRO A 100 7.38 5.16 -7.90
CA PRO A 100 7.77 4.40 -6.71
C PRO A 100 7.62 5.21 -5.42
N PHE A 101 7.97 6.50 -5.45
CA PHE A 101 7.89 7.36 -4.27
C PHE A 101 6.46 7.73 -3.89
N ALA A 102 5.56 7.87 -4.88
CA ALA A 102 4.13 8.04 -4.64
C ALA A 102 3.56 6.84 -3.89
N TYR A 103 3.97 5.62 -4.24
CA TYR A 103 3.61 4.42 -3.49
C TYR A 103 4.10 4.48 -2.03
N ALA A 104 5.32 4.95 -1.77
CA ALA A 104 5.80 5.13 -0.40
C ALA A 104 4.90 6.07 0.42
N VAL A 105 4.47 7.18 -0.19
CA VAL A 105 3.63 8.19 0.47
C VAL A 105 2.18 7.72 0.61
N TYR A 106 1.58 7.20 -0.47
CA TYR A 106 0.20 6.73 -0.53
C TYR A 106 -0.06 5.69 0.55
N TRP A 107 0.77 4.65 0.65
CA TRP A 107 0.57 3.60 1.64
C TRP A 107 0.87 4.06 3.07
N GLY A 108 1.82 4.98 3.23
CA GLY A 108 2.09 5.62 4.51
C GLY A 108 0.88 6.42 5.04
N VAL A 109 0.08 7.01 4.16
CA VAL A 109 -1.07 7.85 4.55
C VAL A 109 -2.39 7.08 4.48
N HIS A 110 -2.75 6.56 3.31
CA HIS A 110 -4.05 5.95 3.04
C HIS A 110 -4.29 4.69 3.88
N ALA A 111 -3.37 3.72 3.90
CA ALA A 111 -3.57 2.51 4.68
C ALA A 111 -3.58 2.77 6.19
N LEU A 112 -2.74 3.68 6.69
CA LEU A 112 -2.79 4.08 8.10
C LEU A 112 -4.12 4.77 8.43
N LEU A 113 -4.63 5.64 7.56
CA LEU A 113 -5.91 6.32 7.72
C LEU A 113 -7.08 5.32 7.75
N VAL A 114 -7.16 4.42 6.77
CA VAL A 114 -8.21 3.39 6.70
C VAL A 114 -8.18 2.48 7.92
N LEU A 115 -6.99 2.03 8.33
CA LEU A 115 -6.83 1.20 9.53
C LEU A 115 -7.24 1.96 10.78
N TRP A 116 -6.87 3.23 10.92
CA TRP A 116 -7.23 4.07 12.06
C TRP A 116 -8.74 4.33 12.13
N LEU A 117 -9.37 4.73 11.02
CA LEU A 117 -10.82 4.94 10.94
C LEU A 117 -11.59 3.65 11.23
N SER A 118 -11.14 2.51 10.68
CA SER A 118 -11.77 1.22 10.91
C SER A 118 -11.69 0.80 12.38
N GLN A 119 -10.60 1.12 13.07
CA GLN A 119 -10.48 0.89 14.51
C GLN A 119 -11.41 1.78 15.31
N TRP A 120 -11.52 3.05 14.93
CA TRP A 120 -12.41 3.99 15.58
C TRP A 120 -13.88 3.56 15.45
N VAL A 121 -14.33 3.19 14.25
CA VAL A 121 -15.68 2.65 14.01
C VAL A 121 -15.90 1.34 14.80
N SER A 122 -14.95 0.42 14.75
CA SER A 122 -15.01 -0.86 15.47
C SER A 122 -15.19 -0.64 16.98
N ALA A 123 -14.40 0.27 17.57
CA ALA A 123 -14.49 0.61 18.99
C ALA A 123 -15.80 1.34 19.34
N ARG A 124 -16.27 2.24 18.46
CA ARG A 124 -17.46 3.06 18.70
C ARG A 124 -18.76 2.26 18.67
N PHE A 125 -18.84 1.27 17.77
CA PHE A 125 -20.07 0.50 17.49
C PHE A 125 -19.99 -0.97 17.94
N GLY A 126 -18.87 -1.42 18.53
CA GLY A 126 -18.67 -2.82 18.89
C GLY A 126 -18.61 -3.76 17.69
N TRP A 127 -18.28 -3.24 16.50
CA TRP A 127 -18.23 -4.03 15.27
C TRP A 127 -16.93 -4.78 15.13
N THR A 128 -16.94 -5.85 14.33
CA THR A 128 -15.70 -6.48 13.89
C THR A 128 -14.89 -5.53 13.01
N MET A 129 -13.57 -5.69 13.01
CA MET A 129 -12.68 -4.90 12.15
C MET A 129 -13.03 -5.09 10.66
N LEU A 130 -13.31 -6.34 10.24
CA LEU A 130 -13.74 -6.61 8.87
C LEU A 130 -15.00 -5.82 8.48
N LYS A 131 -16.04 -5.86 9.34
CA LYS A 131 -17.28 -5.11 9.09
C LYS A 131 -17.02 -3.60 9.01
N SER A 132 -16.20 -3.07 9.92
CA SER A 132 -15.87 -1.64 9.94
C SER A 132 -15.14 -1.22 8.68
N MET A 133 -14.17 -2.03 8.23
CA MET A 133 -13.42 -1.75 7.02
C MET A 133 -14.28 -1.87 5.76
N LEU A 134 -15.16 -2.86 5.66
CA LEU A 134 -16.07 -3.00 4.51
C LEU A 134 -17.01 -1.80 4.37
N VAL A 135 -17.54 -1.29 5.50
CA VAL A 135 -18.42 -0.12 5.49
C VAL A 135 -17.65 1.16 5.14
N LEU A 136 -16.40 1.27 5.57
CA LEU A 136 -15.56 2.44 5.27
C LEU A 136 -14.90 2.39 3.89
N ALA A 137 -14.72 1.20 3.31
CA ALA A 137 -14.02 1.01 2.05
C ALA A 137 -14.59 1.93 0.97
N ILE A 138 -15.90 1.91 0.76
CA ILE A 138 -16.55 2.74 -0.26
C ILE A 138 -16.37 4.25 0.03
N PRO A 139 -16.91 4.82 1.13
CA PRO A 139 -16.91 6.26 1.32
C PRO A 139 -15.50 6.85 1.43
N VAL A 140 -14.56 6.16 2.12
CA VAL A 140 -13.18 6.67 2.27
C VAL A 140 -12.45 6.65 0.94
N ASN A 141 -12.57 5.56 0.16
CA ASN A 141 -11.88 5.48 -1.12
C ASN A 141 -12.49 6.44 -2.15
N TYR A 142 -13.81 6.63 -2.18
CA TYR A 142 -14.43 7.66 -3.02
C TYR A 142 -13.93 9.07 -2.68
N VAL A 143 -13.94 9.45 -1.39
CA VAL A 143 -13.43 10.77 -0.97
C VAL A 143 -11.96 10.93 -1.32
N TRP A 144 -11.15 9.89 -1.09
CA TRP A 144 -9.74 9.89 -1.45
C TRP A 144 -9.52 10.05 -2.95
N ASP A 145 -10.23 9.28 -3.75
CA ASP A 145 -10.12 9.28 -5.21
C ASP A 145 -10.50 10.64 -5.79
N PHE A 146 -11.64 11.21 -5.37
CA PHE A 146 -12.02 12.56 -5.76
C PHE A 146 -10.99 13.62 -5.33
N ALA A 147 -10.40 13.49 -4.14
CA ALA A 147 -9.41 14.43 -3.66
C ALA A 147 -8.06 14.30 -4.38
N VAL A 148 -7.61 13.09 -4.70
CA VAL A 148 -6.28 12.83 -5.27
C VAL A 148 -6.34 12.69 -6.78
N GLU A 149 -7.09 11.71 -7.30
CA GLU A 149 -7.27 11.48 -8.74
C GLU A 149 -8.04 12.64 -9.39
N GLY A 150 -9.06 13.16 -8.71
CA GLY A 150 -9.83 14.31 -9.21
C GLY A 150 -8.98 15.56 -9.33
N THR A 151 -8.15 15.84 -8.32
CA THR A 151 -7.18 16.95 -8.39
C THR A 151 -6.15 16.69 -9.48
N ALA A 152 -5.64 15.47 -9.61
CA ALA A 152 -4.61 15.17 -10.59
C ALA A 152 -5.10 15.34 -12.03
N THR A 153 -6.30 14.87 -12.32
CA THR A 153 -6.95 15.01 -13.63
C THR A 153 -7.31 16.48 -13.92
N ALA A 154 -7.78 17.22 -12.91
CA ALA A 154 -8.04 18.66 -13.03
C ALA A 154 -6.76 19.50 -13.23
N MET A 155 -5.62 19.05 -12.67
CA MET A 155 -4.32 19.70 -12.84
C MET A 155 -3.59 19.28 -14.13
N GLY A 156 -4.12 18.30 -14.87
CA GLY A 156 -3.53 17.78 -16.11
C GLY A 156 -2.36 16.82 -15.88
N TRP A 157 -2.17 16.32 -14.66
CA TRP A 157 -1.08 15.41 -14.32
C TRP A 157 -1.21 14.06 -15.03
N TRP A 158 -2.43 13.51 -15.04
CA TRP A 158 -2.79 12.36 -15.86
C TRP A 158 -4.26 12.42 -16.21
N THR A 159 -4.69 11.60 -17.15
CA THR A 159 -6.10 11.47 -17.53
C THR A 159 -6.42 10.05 -17.95
N TYR A 160 -7.68 9.67 -17.80
CA TYR A 160 -8.21 8.42 -18.36
C TYR A 160 -8.86 8.74 -19.71
N ASP A 161 -8.39 8.16 -20.81
CA ASP A 161 -8.90 8.51 -22.16
C ASP A 161 -8.96 7.30 -23.10
N PRO A 162 -10.15 6.80 -23.49
CA PRO A 162 -11.48 7.32 -23.17
C PRO A 162 -11.94 7.11 -21.71
N GLY A 163 -11.34 6.16 -21.01
CA GLY A 163 -11.48 5.91 -19.57
C GLY A 163 -12.69 5.04 -19.21
N ILE A 164 -12.44 3.86 -18.61
CA ILE A 164 -13.43 2.79 -18.39
C ILE A 164 -14.64 3.23 -17.54
N GLY A 165 -15.81 3.33 -18.18
CA GLY A 165 -17.11 3.53 -17.53
C GLY A 165 -17.52 5.00 -17.36
N PRO A 166 -18.45 5.31 -16.44
CA PRO A 166 -18.85 6.71 -16.22
C PRO A 166 -17.66 7.55 -15.79
N ALA A 167 -17.40 8.64 -16.52
CA ALA A 167 -16.31 9.56 -16.24
C ALA A 167 -16.81 10.99 -16.01
N LEU A 168 -16.09 11.75 -15.20
CA LEU A 168 -16.23 13.21 -15.13
C LEU A 168 -15.12 13.83 -15.94
N GLU A 169 -15.50 14.79 -16.79
CA GLU A 169 -14.56 15.59 -17.57
C GLU A 169 -14.48 17.00 -16.99
N TRP A 170 -13.25 17.47 -16.76
CA TRP A 170 -12.95 18.82 -16.30
C TRP A 170 -12.82 19.78 -17.48
N GLY A 171 -12.83 21.09 -17.21
CA GLY A 171 -12.73 22.12 -18.25
C GLY A 171 -11.42 22.10 -19.06
N ASN A 172 -10.37 21.43 -18.57
CA ASN A 172 -9.11 21.20 -19.29
C ASN A 172 -9.14 19.93 -20.17
N GLY A 173 -10.26 19.21 -20.22
CA GLY A 173 -10.41 17.92 -20.91
C GLY A 173 -9.89 16.71 -20.13
N GLY A 174 -9.36 16.90 -18.92
CA GLY A 174 -8.93 15.80 -18.06
C GLY A 174 -10.13 15.03 -17.53
N ARG A 175 -10.03 13.70 -17.47
CA ARG A 175 -11.12 12.82 -17.07
C ARG A 175 -10.73 11.94 -15.91
N ILE A 176 -11.67 11.67 -15.02
CA ILE A 176 -11.59 10.69 -13.92
C ILE A 176 -12.71 9.66 -14.07
N THR A 177 -12.41 8.37 -13.88
CA THR A 177 -13.44 7.31 -13.90
C THR A 177 -14.09 7.16 -12.52
N LEU A 178 -15.43 7.05 -12.47
CA LEU A 178 -16.19 7.04 -11.22
C LEU A 178 -16.49 5.66 -10.66
N LEU A 179 -16.30 4.62 -11.48
CA LEU A 179 -16.63 3.25 -11.10
C LEU A 179 -15.37 2.40 -10.96
N TRP A 180 -14.48 2.49 -11.94
CA TRP A 180 -13.48 1.46 -12.14
C TRP A 180 -12.21 1.69 -11.33
N THR A 181 -11.61 2.88 -11.42
CA THR A 181 -10.49 3.30 -10.55
C THR A 181 -10.87 3.09 -9.09
N ILE A 182 -12.06 3.56 -8.71
CA ILE A 182 -12.55 3.52 -7.34
C ILE A 182 -12.90 2.10 -6.89
N GLY A 183 -13.60 1.33 -7.72
CA GLY A 183 -14.03 -0.02 -7.36
C GLY A 183 -12.84 -0.95 -7.11
N ILE A 184 -11.81 -0.82 -7.91
CA ILE A 184 -10.55 -1.54 -7.76
C ILE A 184 -9.82 -1.11 -6.47
N MET A 185 -9.72 0.20 -6.21
CA MET A 185 -9.15 0.76 -4.97
C MET A 185 -9.97 0.41 -3.71
N CYS A 186 -11.28 0.19 -3.85
CA CYS A 186 -12.13 -0.25 -2.73
C CYS A 186 -11.83 -1.69 -2.31
N VAL A 187 -11.35 -2.55 -3.20
CA VAL A 187 -11.17 -3.97 -2.89
C VAL A 187 -9.77 -4.27 -2.38
N TRP A 188 -8.75 -4.12 -3.24
CA TRP A 188 -7.43 -4.67 -2.93
C TRP A 188 -6.68 -3.92 -1.81
N PRO A 189 -6.60 -2.58 -1.80
CA PRO A 189 -5.97 -1.84 -0.70
C PRO A 189 -6.55 -2.12 0.67
N ASN A 190 -7.88 -2.18 0.76
CA ASN A 190 -8.56 -2.50 2.00
C ASN A 190 -8.25 -3.95 2.40
N LEU A 191 -8.37 -4.91 1.46
CA LEU A 191 -8.08 -6.32 1.73
C LEU A 191 -6.64 -6.54 2.23
N ILE A 192 -5.66 -5.90 1.60
CA ILE A 192 -4.26 -5.94 2.03
C ILE A 192 -4.09 -5.31 3.41
N ALA A 193 -4.69 -4.15 3.67
CA ALA A 193 -4.63 -3.52 4.99
C ALA A 193 -5.19 -4.44 6.09
N TYR A 194 -6.32 -5.12 5.82
CA TYR A 194 -6.89 -6.10 6.73
C TYR A 194 -5.99 -7.33 6.96
N TRP A 195 -5.46 -7.92 5.88
CA TRP A 195 -4.62 -9.11 5.98
C TRP A 195 -3.25 -8.82 6.61
N ALA A 196 -2.66 -7.66 6.32
CA ALA A 196 -1.45 -7.15 6.95
C ALA A 196 -1.58 -7.05 8.48
N GLY A 197 -2.83 -6.93 8.96
CA GLY A 197 -3.18 -6.98 10.37
C GLY A 197 -3.08 -5.61 11.04
N LYS A 198 -3.85 -5.47 12.12
CA LYS A 198 -3.93 -4.26 12.94
C LYS A 198 -2.69 -4.09 13.82
N PRO A 199 -1.96 -2.97 13.74
CA PRO A 199 -1.06 -2.54 14.81
C PRO A 199 -1.85 -2.21 16.09
N PRO A 200 -1.33 -2.56 17.27
CA PRO A 200 -0.05 -3.21 17.49
C PRO A 200 -0.15 -4.74 17.30
N ILE A 201 0.68 -5.28 16.41
CA ILE A 201 0.66 -6.69 16.02
C ILE A 201 1.43 -7.48 17.08
N ARG A 202 0.69 -8.25 17.89
CA ARG A 202 1.28 -9.15 18.91
C ARG A 202 1.61 -10.53 18.35
N GLY A 203 0.89 -10.99 17.34
CA GLY A 203 1.03 -12.32 16.74
C GLY A 203 1.26 -12.28 15.24
N LEU A 204 1.36 -13.44 14.59
CA LEU A 204 1.48 -13.50 13.13
C LEU A 204 0.22 -12.94 12.44
N ASN A 205 0.41 -12.16 11.39
CA ASN A 205 -0.69 -11.65 10.55
C ASN A 205 -1.16 -12.70 9.53
N HIS A 206 -2.15 -12.35 8.70
CA HIS A 206 -2.72 -13.31 7.75
C HIS A 206 -1.71 -13.73 6.68
N PHE A 207 -0.83 -12.83 6.22
CA PHE A 207 0.21 -13.15 5.24
C PHE A 207 1.18 -14.20 5.77
N GLU A 208 1.67 -13.97 6.99
CA GLU A 208 2.65 -14.84 7.64
C GLU A 208 2.02 -16.21 7.93
N ARG A 209 0.75 -16.27 8.35
CA ARG A 209 0.02 -17.53 8.54
C ARG A 209 -0.27 -18.26 7.23
N PHE A 210 -0.61 -17.53 6.16
CA PHE A 210 -0.86 -18.11 4.84
C PHE A 210 0.38 -18.85 4.32
N CYS A 211 1.57 -18.27 4.53
CA CYS A 211 2.85 -18.91 4.19
C CYS A 211 3.35 -19.91 5.25
N ARG A 212 2.50 -20.28 6.21
CA ARG A 212 2.77 -21.24 7.29
C ARG A 212 3.99 -20.89 8.15
N LEU A 213 4.18 -19.61 8.50
CA LEU A 213 5.24 -19.20 9.41
C LEU A 213 4.97 -19.60 10.86
N ASP A 214 3.72 -19.92 11.20
CA ASP A 214 3.28 -20.41 12.51
C ASP A 214 4.04 -21.67 12.96
N ARG A 215 4.47 -22.53 12.01
CA ARG A 215 5.29 -23.72 12.29
C ARG A 215 6.66 -23.42 12.90
N PHE A 216 7.13 -22.18 12.80
CA PHE A 216 8.40 -21.72 13.36
C PHE A 216 8.20 -20.86 14.61
N THR A 217 6.99 -20.79 15.12
CA THR A 217 6.65 -19.99 16.30
C THR A 217 6.13 -20.87 17.42
N VAL A 218 6.52 -20.55 18.65
CA VAL A 218 6.00 -21.18 19.86
C VAL A 218 5.23 -20.13 20.64
N PRO A 219 3.98 -20.40 21.09
CA PRO A 219 3.26 -19.46 21.93
C PRO A 219 4.06 -19.13 23.19
N LYS A 220 4.17 -17.84 23.53
CA LYS A 220 4.71 -17.47 24.84
C LYS A 220 3.68 -17.83 25.90
N THR A 221 3.98 -18.86 26.69
CA THR A 221 3.23 -19.11 27.92
C THR A 221 3.43 -17.91 28.81
N SER A 222 2.37 -17.16 29.09
CA SER A 222 2.41 -16.01 29.99
C SER A 222 2.69 -16.48 31.42
N LEU A 223 3.96 -16.76 31.73
CA LEU A 223 4.52 -16.86 33.07
C LEU A 223 4.85 -15.45 33.58
N HIS A 224 3.95 -14.49 33.36
CA HIS A 224 3.79 -13.43 34.33
C HIS A 224 2.65 -13.87 35.23
N SER A 225 3.01 -14.70 36.20
CA SER A 225 2.33 -14.68 37.47
C SER A 225 2.17 -13.22 37.85
N SER A 226 0.92 -12.80 37.99
CA SER A 226 0.55 -11.80 38.96
C SER A 226 1.29 -12.14 40.25
N LEU A 227 2.38 -11.42 40.53
CA LEU A 227 2.93 -11.27 41.86
C LEU A 227 1.88 -10.53 42.69
N GLY A 228 0.79 -11.22 43.00
CA GLY A 228 0.15 -11.09 44.29
C GLY A 228 1.15 -11.62 45.29
N SER A 229 1.90 -10.71 45.88
CA SER A 229 2.54 -10.96 47.17
C SER A 229 2.22 -9.74 48.02
N GLU A 230 1.11 -9.84 48.74
CA GLU A 230 1.03 -9.21 50.05
C GLU A 230 2.21 -9.74 50.87
N SER A 231 3.31 -9.02 50.83
CA SER A 231 4.48 -9.24 51.68
C SER A 231 4.77 -7.90 52.34
N TRP A 232 4.11 -7.68 53.47
CA TRP A 232 4.57 -6.71 54.47
C TRP A 232 6.03 -7.00 54.83
N GLY A 233 6.88 -5.98 54.75
CA GLY A 233 8.20 -5.95 55.38
C GLY A 233 9.32 -6.60 54.57
N GLY A 234 9.92 -5.84 53.67
CA GLY A 234 11.18 -6.23 53.02
C GLY A 234 11.78 -5.04 52.27
N ILE A 235 12.99 -4.65 52.65
CA ILE A 235 13.76 -3.50 52.14
C ILE A 235 13.65 -3.41 50.61
N ALA A 236 13.12 -2.29 50.12
CA ALA A 236 13.06 -1.96 48.71
C ALA A 236 14.48 -1.72 48.18
N VAL A 237 15.15 -2.80 47.77
CA VAL A 237 16.31 -2.69 46.89
C VAL A 237 15.75 -2.18 45.56
N ALA A 238 16.00 -0.90 45.27
CA ALA A 238 15.72 -0.32 43.97
C ALA A 238 16.56 -1.05 42.93
N THR A 239 16.03 -2.15 42.38
CA THR A 239 16.62 -2.83 41.23
C THR A 239 16.67 -1.81 40.11
N LYS A 240 17.87 -1.32 39.82
CA LYS A 240 18.19 -0.48 38.68
C LYS A 240 17.58 -1.15 37.45
N ARG A 241 16.46 -0.61 36.94
CA ARG A 241 15.83 -1.12 35.73
C ARG A 241 16.87 -1.02 34.63
N VAL A 242 17.42 -2.17 34.22
CA VAL A 242 18.33 -2.22 33.09
C VAL A 242 17.56 -1.69 31.89
N PRO A 243 18.06 -0.65 31.20
CA PRO A 243 17.37 -0.14 30.02
C PRO A 243 17.30 -1.27 29.00
N LEU A 244 16.07 -1.73 28.73
CA LEU A 244 15.81 -2.75 27.72
C LEU A 244 16.26 -2.21 26.36
N THR A 245 16.91 -3.06 25.58
CA THR A 245 17.17 -2.71 24.18
C THR A 245 15.84 -2.58 23.44
N LYS A 246 15.77 -1.72 22.41
CA LYS A 246 14.55 -1.60 21.57
C LYS A 246 14.13 -2.91 20.92
N GLN A 247 15.09 -3.81 20.73
CA GLN A 247 14.86 -5.18 20.28
C GLN A 247 14.10 -6.00 21.34
N GLN A 248 14.58 -6.00 22.59
CA GLN A 248 13.94 -6.70 23.71
C GLN A 248 12.54 -6.15 24.00
N GLU A 249 12.37 -4.83 24.04
CA GLU A 249 11.04 -4.21 24.25
C GLU A 249 10.01 -4.73 23.23
N PHE A 250 10.42 -4.93 21.97
CA PHE A 250 9.53 -5.41 20.92
C PHE A 250 9.30 -6.93 21.00
N ASP A 251 10.34 -7.70 21.30
CA ASP A 251 10.22 -9.15 21.43
C ASP A 251 9.32 -9.50 22.62
N ASP A 252 9.41 -8.77 23.73
CA ASP A 252 8.53 -8.90 24.90
C ASP A 252 7.08 -8.53 24.58
N TYR A 253 6.87 -7.67 23.59
CA TYR A 253 5.54 -7.29 23.13
C TYR A 253 4.83 -8.38 22.33
N LEU A 254 5.57 -9.31 21.71
CA LEU A 254 5.00 -10.42 20.95
C LEU A 254 4.41 -11.49 21.86
N ASN A 255 3.39 -12.20 21.37
CA ASN A 255 2.81 -13.37 22.04
C ASN A 255 3.43 -14.71 21.59
N TYR A 256 4.55 -14.67 20.87
CA TYR A 256 5.25 -15.86 20.39
C TYR A 256 6.78 -15.68 20.44
N GLU A 257 7.47 -16.81 20.48
CA GLU A 257 8.91 -16.92 20.29
C GLU A 257 9.20 -17.60 18.95
N VAL A 258 10.36 -17.29 18.37
CA VAL A 258 10.78 -17.83 17.07
C VAL A 258 11.74 -19.00 17.32
N ALA A 259 11.41 -20.18 16.79
CA ALA A 259 12.17 -21.41 17.00
C ALA A 259 13.42 -21.55 16.09
N ILE A 260 13.55 -20.69 15.08
CA ILE A 260 14.65 -20.69 14.10
C ILE A 260 15.51 -19.44 14.22
N PRO A 261 16.71 -19.39 13.61
CA PRO A 261 17.51 -18.17 13.58
C PRO A 261 16.71 -16.96 13.06
N ARG A 262 16.73 -15.85 13.82
CA ARG A 262 15.89 -14.67 13.57
C ARG A 262 16.01 -14.14 12.14
N TRP A 263 17.22 -14.07 11.59
CA TRP A 263 17.44 -13.57 10.23
C TRP A 263 16.70 -14.43 9.19
N ARG A 264 16.64 -15.76 9.37
CA ARG A 264 15.87 -16.66 8.49
C ARG A 264 14.39 -16.36 8.60
N PHE A 265 13.90 -16.23 9.83
CA PHE A 265 12.49 -15.91 10.07
C PHE A 265 12.08 -14.57 9.45
N GLU A 266 12.88 -13.53 9.62
CA GLU A 266 12.61 -12.21 9.04
C GLU A 266 12.67 -12.23 7.51
N LEU A 267 13.60 -12.96 6.89
CA LEU A 267 13.59 -13.17 5.43
C LEU A 267 12.35 -13.92 4.96
N MET A 268 11.89 -14.92 5.72
CA MET A 268 10.64 -15.63 5.42
C MET A 268 9.41 -14.72 5.56
N ARG A 269 9.40 -13.81 6.53
CA ARG A 269 8.35 -12.78 6.65
C ARG A 269 8.37 -11.85 5.45
N LEU A 270 9.54 -11.37 5.04
CA LEU A 270 9.69 -10.55 3.83
C LEU A 270 9.15 -11.28 2.60
N GLY A 271 9.52 -12.55 2.41
CA GLY A 271 9.04 -13.38 1.32
C GLY A 271 7.53 -13.63 1.36
N ALA A 272 6.95 -13.88 2.54
CA ALA A 272 5.51 -14.06 2.71
C ALA A 272 4.72 -12.81 2.30
N TRP A 273 5.17 -11.64 2.76
CA TRP A 273 4.59 -10.37 2.38
C TRP A 273 4.74 -10.11 0.87
N PHE A 274 5.93 -10.37 0.31
CA PHE A 274 6.19 -10.20 -1.12
C PHE A 274 5.28 -11.04 -1.98
N ILE A 275 5.19 -12.34 -1.70
CA ILE A 275 4.32 -13.26 -2.45
C ILE A 275 2.87 -12.80 -2.40
N VAL A 276 2.36 -12.47 -1.21
CA VAL A 276 0.95 -12.06 -1.09
C VAL A 276 0.70 -10.75 -1.81
N PHE A 277 1.54 -9.72 -1.64
CA PHE A 277 1.40 -8.45 -2.35
C PHE A 277 1.42 -8.66 -3.86
N GLN A 278 2.42 -9.38 -4.39
CA GLN A 278 2.60 -9.54 -5.84
C GLN A 278 1.45 -10.32 -6.47
N ILE A 279 1.09 -11.49 -5.91
CA ILE A 279 0.03 -12.34 -6.48
C ILE A 279 -1.32 -11.63 -6.41
N THR A 280 -1.63 -10.99 -5.29
CA THR A 280 -2.93 -10.36 -5.11
C THR A 280 -3.03 -9.06 -5.88
N PHE A 281 -1.97 -8.25 -5.95
CA PHE A 281 -1.95 -7.05 -6.80
C PHE A 281 -2.21 -7.47 -8.25
N PHE A 282 -1.47 -8.45 -8.76
CA PHE A 282 -1.63 -8.92 -10.12
C PHE A 282 -3.03 -9.51 -10.36
N GLY A 283 -3.53 -10.33 -9.44
CA GLY A 283 -4.83 -10.99 -9.58
C GLY A 283 -6.05 -10.07 -9.45
N PHE A 284 -6.00 -9.07 -8.56
CA PHE A 284 -7.13 -8.17 -8.31
C PHE A 284 -7.07 -6.88 -9.11
N LEU A 285 -5.87 -6.40 -9.43
CA LEU A 285 -5.70 -5.13 -10.14
C LEU A 285 -5.36 -5.38 -11.61
N VAL A 286 -4.31 -6.14 -11.92
CA VAL A 286 -3.82 -6.23 -13.32
C VAL A 286 -4.70 -7.11 -14.21
N ILE A 287 -5.01 -8.34 -13.79
CA ILE A 287 -5.72 -9.30 -14.65
C ILE A 287 -7.10 -8.77 -15.08
N PRO A 288 -7.97 -8.27 -14.18
CA PRO A 288 -9.29 -7.78 -14.59
C PRO A 288 -9.18 -6.62 -15.60
N LEU A 289 -8.20 -5.74 -15.40
CA LEU A 289 -7.93 -4.60 -16.27
C LEU A 289 -7.51 -5.02 -17.67
N VAL A 290 -6.51 -5.88 -17.76
CA VAL A 290 -5.99 -6.34 -19.04
C VAL A 290 -7.03 -7.18 -19.77
N VAL A 291 -7.73 -8.08 -19.08
CA VAL A 291 -8.78 -8.91 -19.69
C VAL A 291 -9.91 -8.03 -20.21
N LEU A 292 -10.35 -7.04 -19.44
CA LEU A 292 -11.43 -6.14 -19.87
C LEU A 292 -11.00 -5.34 -21.10
N ARG A 293 -9.85 -4.66 -21.03
CA ARG A 293 -9.31 -3.87 -22.15
C ARG A 293 -9.12 -4.70 -23.41
N THR A 294 -8.63 -5.93 -23.28
CA THR A 294 -8.42 -6.81 -24.44
C THR A 294 -9.71 -7.39 -25.00
N ALA A 295 -10.71 -7.68 -24.15
CA ALA A 295 -12.00 -8.21 -24.58
C ALA A 295 -12.89 -7.14 -25.24
N THR A 296 -12.87 -5.90 -24.75
CA THR A 296 -13.74 -4.84 -25.26
C THR A 296 -13.09 -3.99 -26.34
N GLY A 297 -11.76 -3.96 -26.39
CA GLY A 297 -11.02 -3.08 -27.27
C GLY A 297 -11.02 -1.63 -26.78
N ALA A 298 -10.24 -0.78 -27.46
CA ALA A 298 -10.04 0.61 -27.07
C ALA A 298 -11.25 1.52 -27.38
N ASP A 299 -12.04 1.14 -28.37
CA ASP A 299 -13.17 1.90 -28.89
C ASP A 299 -14.53 1.30 -28.46
N SER A 300 -14.55 0.56 -27.34
CA SER A 300 -15.75 -0.14 -26.89
C SER A 300 -16.89 0.84 -26.56
N PRO A 301 -18.09 0.68 -27.14
CA PRO A 301 -19.24 1.53 -26.80
C PRO A 301 -19.89 1.15 -25.46
N TYR A 302 -19.60 -0.04 -24.92
CA TYR A 302 -20.17 -0.54 -23.66
C TYR A 302 -19.30 -0.22 -22.45
N ILE A 303 -18.03 0.03 -22.72
CA ILE A 303 -17.01 0.46 -21.77
C ILE A 303 -16.20 1.51 -22.52
N PRO A 304 -16.80 2.68 -22.81
CA PRO A 304 -16.01 3.82 -23.24
C PRO A 304 -14.95 4.08 -22.17
#